data_AF-A0A7S0C3V6-F1
#
_entry.id   AF-A0A7S0C3V6-F1
#
_cell.length_a   1.000
_cell.length_b   1.000
_cell.length_c   1.000
_cell.angle_alpha   90.00
_cell.angle_beta   90.00
_cell.angle_gamma   90.00
#
_symmetry.space_group_name_H-M   'P 1'
#
loop_
_entity.id
_entity.type
_entity.pdbx_description
1 polymer ?
#
loop_
_entity_poly.entity_id
_entity_poly.type
_entity_poly.pdbx_seq_one_letter_code
_entity_poly.pdbx_strand_id
1 'polypeptide(L)'
;TAGLKAIPQPVDYLMTIASNRFGGVVVVPDVTEKWIVCNQYGRGNVSRMSSSADHSHMELVPWAGVAAQLPTDTATTGAAYCFLPLPVATGLPVHVNGYFELSSDRRDVWWGDDMAGEGRARAEW
;
A
#
# COMPACT_ATOMS: atom_id res chain seq x y z
N THR A 1 -25.04 -25.04 -8.26
CA THR A 1 -23.79 -25.38 -7.56
C THR A 1 -23.09 -24.09 -7.20
N ALA A 2 -23.14 -23.68 -5.94
CA ALA A 2 -22.46 -22.47 -5.48
C ALA A 2 -20.94 -22.70 -5.63
N GLY A 3 -20.32 -22.03 -6.59
CA GLY A 3 -18.87 -22.10 -6.75
C GLY A 3 -18.20 -21.59 -5.48
N LEU A 4 -17.33 -22.39 -4.88
CA LEU A 4 -16.46 -21.91 -3.81
C LEU A 4 -15.69 -20.70 -4.37
N LYS A 5 -16.02 -19.50 -3.90
CA LYS A 5 -15.27 -18.30 -4.21
C LYS A 5 -13.91 -18.47 -3.53
N ALA A 6 -12.85 -18.63 -4.31
CA ALA A 6 -11.48 -18.72 -3.80
C ALA A 6 -11.25 -17.58 -2.82
N ILE A 7 -10.79 -17.91 -1.61
CA ILE A 7 -10.45 -16.92 -0.59
C ILE A 7 -9.00 -16.50 -0.88
N PRO A 8 -8.74 -15.24 -1.29
CA PRO A 8 -7.38 -14.76 -1.41
C PRO A 8 -6.71 -14.87 -0.04
N GLN A 9 -5.62 -15.62 0.04
CA GLN A 9 -4.85 -15.74 1.26
C GLN A 9 -3.88 -14.55 1.34
N PRO A 10 -3.70 -13.95 2.53
CA PRO A 10 -2.59 -13.03 2.72
C PRO A 10 -1.28 -13.74 2.37
N VAL A 11 -0.40 -13.03 1.66
CA VAL A 11 0.94 -13.52 1.34
C VAL A 11 1.90 -12.73 2.22
N ASP A 12 2.33 -13.39 3.28
CA ASP A 12 3.26 -12.85 4.25
C ASP A 12 4.67 -13.39 3.94
N TYR A 13 5.66 -12.51 3.88
CA TYR A 13 7.05 -12.91 3.72
C TYR A 13 7.98 -12.04 4.55
N LEU A 14 9.07 -12.66 5.01
CA LEU A 14 10.17 -11.97 5.63
C LEU A 14 11.11 -11.44 4.53
N MET A 15 11.44 -10.16 4.61
CA MET A 15 12.40 -9.49 3.74
C MET A 15 13.58 -9.02 4.58
N THR A 16 14.79 -9.27 4.10
CA THR A 16 16.02 -8.72 4.69
C THR A 16 16.67 -7.82 3.65
N ILE A 17 16.90 -6.56 4.02
CA ILE A 17 17.54 -5.56 3.17
C ILE A 17 18.92 -5.28 3.75
N ALA A 18 19.96 -5.60 2.99
CA ALA A 18 21.32 -5.18 3.29
C ALA A 18 21.66 -3.99 2.38
N SER A 19 22.04 -2.86 2.98
CA SER A 19 22.41 -1.66 2.25
C SER A 19 23.86 -1.31 2.50
N ASN A 20 24.60 -1.14 1.40
CA ASN A 20 25.97 -0.67 1.39
C ASN A 20 25.95 0.77 0.88
N ARG A 21 26.43 1.73 1.66
CA ARG A 21 26.49 3.13 1.22
C ARG A 21 27.82 3.36 0.49
N PHE A 22 27.75 3.59 -0.82
CA PHE A 22 28.90 4.00 -1.62
C PHE A 22 28.85 5.50 -1.89
N GLY A 23 29.96 6.22 -1.69
CA GLY A 23 30.12 7.59 -2.21
C GLY A 23 30.33 8.72 -1.18
N GLY A 24 31.13 8.51 -0.12
CA GLY A 24 31.57 9.60 0.75
C GLY A 24 32.99 9.37 1.27
N VAL A 25 33.69 10.44 1.64
CA VAL A 25 34.97 10.40 2.38
C VAL A 25 34.81 9.70 3.75
N VAL A 26 33.57 9.49 4.19
CA VAL A 26 33.20 8.82 5.43
C VAL A 26 32.70 7.41 5.13
N VAL A 27 33.38 6.41 5.71
CA VAL A 27 32.90 5.03 5.75
C VAL A 27 31.72 4.96 6.72
N VAL A 28 30.51 4.76 6.20
CA VAL A 28 29.32 4.47 7.01
C VAL A 28 29.21 2.95 7.12
N PRO A 29 28.96 2.38 8.32
CA PRO A 29 28.80 0.93 8.46
C PRO A 29 27.63 0.42 7.61
N ASP A 30 27.78 -0.81 7.12
CA ASP A 30 26.71 -1.51 6.41
C ASP A 30 25.50 -1.66 7.34
N VAL A 31 24.32 -1.36 6.81
CA VAL A 31 23.06 -1.45 7.57
C VAL A 31 22.27 -2.62 7.03
N THR A 32 21.91 -3.55 7.92
CA THR A 32 20.98 -4.65 7.63
C THR A 32 19.69 -4.44 8.40
N GLU A 33 18.57 -4.44 7.68
CA GLU A 33 17.23 -4.31 8.23
C GLU A 33 16.40 -5.54 7.90
N LYS A 34 15.51 -5.91 8.82
CA LYS A 34 14.54 -7.00 8.62
C LYS A 34 13.14 -6.42 8.61
N TRP A 35 12.31 -6.99 7.78
CA TRP A 35 10.94 -6.53 7.54
C TRP A 35 10.02 -7.73 7.43
N ILE A 36 8.83 -7.62 8.01
CA ILE A 36 7.70 -8.49 7.67
C ILE A 36 6.84 -7.72 6.68
N VAL A 37 6.56 -8.35 5.55
CA VAL A 37 5.72 -7.78 4.49
C VAL A 37 4.50 -8.64 4.33
N CYS A 38 3.32 -8.01 4.38
CA CYS A 38 2.03 -8.66 4.23
C CYS A 38 1.32 -8.04 3.04
N ASN A 39 0.99 -8.84 2.04
CA ASN A 39 0.21 -8.41 0.88
C ASN A 39 -1.16 -9.08 0.90
N GLN A 40 -2.21 -8.32 0.64
CA GLN A 40 -3.57 -8.82 0.66
C GLN A 40 -4.40 -8.27 -0.49
N TYR A 41 -5.25 -9.13 -1.05
CA TYR A 41 -6.32 -8.67 -1.92
C TYR A 41 -7.53 -8.21 -1.10
N GLY A 42 -8.00 -7.00 -1.39
CA GLY A 42 -9.20 -6.40 -0.83
C GLY A 42 -10.42 -7.31 -0.98
N ARG A 43 -11.24 -7.35 0.07
CA ARG A 43 -12.47 -8.15 0.14
C ARG A 43 -13.68 -7.20 0.24
N GLY A 44 -14.89 -7.75 0.24
CA GLY A 44 -16.10 -6.94 0.37
C GLY A 44 -16.35 -6.04 -0.85
N ASN A 45 -16.56 -4.74 -0.61
CA ASN A 45 -16.95 -3.77 -1.65
C ASN A 45 -15.89 -3.62 -2.73
N VAL A 46 -14.61 -3.50 -2.37
CA VAL A 46 -13.50 -3.34 -3.32
C VAL A 46 -13.39 -4.53 -4.28
N SER A 47 -13.56 -5.76 -3.78
CA SER A 47 -13.62 -6.96 -4.63
C SER A 47 -14.81 -6.94 -5.58
N ARG A 48 -15.96 -6.41 -5.15
CA ARG A 48 -17.16 -6.30 -5.99
C ARG A 48 -16.97 -5.23 -7.07
N MET A 49 -16.43 -4.06 -6.70
CA MET A 49 -16.10 -2.97 -7.61
C MET A 49 -15.14 -3.47 -8.69
N SER A 50 -14.04 -4.12 -8.28
CA SER A 50 -13.04 -4.68 -9.20
C SER A 50 -13.61 -5.68 -10.21
N SER A 51 -14.59 -6.50 -9.79
CA SER A 51 -15.19 -7.54 -10.64
C SER A 51 -16.40 -7.06 -11.44
N SER A 52 -16.84 -5.81 -11.27
CA SER A 52 -18.04 -5.29 -11.92
C SER A 52 -17.73 -4.70 -13.30
N ALA A 53 -18.62 -4.94 -14.27
CA ALA A 53 -18.48 -4.38 -15.61
C ALA A 53 -18.47 -2.85 -15.61
N ASP A 54 -19.29 -2.24 -14.73
CA ASP A 54 -19.43 -0.79 -14.61
C ASP A 54 -18.13 -0.09 -14.19
N HIS A 55 -17.25 -0.76 -13.43
CA HIS A 55 -15.97 -0.20 -12.95
C HIS A 55 -14.76 -0.79 -13.67
N SER A 56 -14.97 -1.61 -14.71
CA SER A 56 -13.88 -2.27 -15.47
C SER A 56 -12.90 -1.28 -16.11
N HIS A 57 -13.36 -0.06 -16.40
CA HIS A 57 -12.57 1.01 -16.98
C HIS A 57 -11.58 1.66 -16.00
N MET A 58 -11.71 1.41 -14.69
CA MET A 58 -10.85 2.03 -13.67
C MET A 58 -9.51 1.30 -13.53
N GLU A 59 -9.43 0.05 -14.00
CA GLU A 59 -8.22 -0.79 -14.00
C GLU A 59 -7.57 -0.98 -12.61
N LEU A 60 -8.37 -0.85 -11.54
CA LEU A 60 -7.88 -0.98 -10.17
C LEU A 60 -7.83 -2.45 -9.75
N VAL A 61 -6.71 -2.84 -9.14
CA VAL A 61 -6.52 -4.18 -8.56
C VAL A 61 -6.73 -4.08 -7.06
N PRO A 62 -7.66 -4.85 -6.45
CA PRO A 62 -8.02 -4.69 -5.04
C PRO A 62 -6.88 -5.29 -4.24
N TRP A 63 -5.76 -4.58 -4.12
CA TRP A 63 -4.52 -5.03 -3.56
C TRP A 63 -3.94 -3.91 -2.71
N ALA A 64 -3.46 -4.30 -1.53
CA ALA A 64 -2.67 -3.46 -0.66
C ALA A 64 -1.60 -4.32 0.04
N GLY A 65 -0.53 -3.66 0.47
CA GLY A 65 0.56 -4.27 1.21
C GLY A 65 1.01 -3.39 2.36
N VAL A 66 1.47 -4.01 3.43
CA VAL A 66 2.11 -3.33 4.56
C VAL A 66 3.49 -3.92 4.82
N ALA A 67 4.42 -3.09 5.26
CA ALA A 67 5.74 -3.51 5.71
C ALA A 67 6.05 -2.95 7.10
N ALA A 68 6.33 -3.83 8.04
CA ALA A 68 6.74 -3.48 9.40
C ALA A 68 8.19 -3.87 9.65
N GLN A 69 8.96 -2.96 10.23
CA GLN A 69 10.36 -3.20 10.56
C GLN A 69 10.45 -4.14 11.77
N LEU A 70 11.42 -5.05 11.73
CA LEU A 70 11.75 -5.97 12.81
C LEU A 70 13.16 -5.65 13.37
N PRO A 71 13.33 -5.66 14.70
CA PRO A 71 12.29 -5.84 15.71
C PRO A 71 11.37 -4.59 15.83
N THR A 72 10.11 -4.82 16.21
CA THR A 72 9.02 -3.81 16.18
C THR A 72 9.09 -2.77 17.30
N ASP A 73 10.14 -2.84 18.12
CA ASP A 73 10.50 -1.91 19.18
C ASP A 73 11.19 -0.64 18.64
N THR A 74 11.59 -0.65 17.36
CA THR A 74 12.01 0.56 16.65
C THR A 74 10.77 1.34 16.17
N ALA A 75 10.66 2.60 16.61
CA ALA A 75 9.59 3.48 16.14
C ALA A 75 9.84 3.92 14.69
N THR A 76 9.49 3.08 13.72
CA THR A 76 9.50 3.46 12.31
C THR A 76 8.39 4.46 12.05
N THR A 77 8.71 5.63 11.49
CA THR A 77 7.67 6.52 10.96
C THR A 77 7.20 5.94 9.63
N GLY A 78 6.00 5.37 9.62
CA GLY A 78 5.39 4.81 8.43
C GLY A 78 5.19 5.85 7.32
N ALA A 79 5.22 5.37 6.09
CA ALA A 79 4.97 6.18 4.90
C ALA A 79 3.93 5.47 4.02
N ALA A 80 3.15 6.25 3.28
CA ALA A 80 2.23 5.73 2.29
C ALA A 80 2.86 5.75 0.90
N TYR A 81 2.47 4.78 0.09
CA TYR A 81 2.88 4.62 -1.29
C TYR A 81 1.64 4.35 -2.13
N CYS A 82 1.53 5.03 -3.27
CA CYS A 82 0.64 4.61 -4.36
C CYS A 82 1.55 4.24 -5.52
N PHE A 83 2.25 3.10 -5.37
CA PHE A 83 3.40 2.66 -6.18
C PHE A 83 4.65 3.55 -6.07
N LEU A 84 4.46 4.86 -5.89
CA LEU A 84 5.49 5.85 -5.60
C LEU A 84 5.29 6.44 -4.20
N PRO A 85 6.35 6.94 -3.55
CA PRO A 85 6.26 7.57 -2.24
C PRO A 85 5.30 8.76 -2.27
N LEU A 86 4.40 8.83 -1.29
CA LEU A 86 3.51 9.97 -1.09
C LEU A 86 4.07 10.87 0.02
N PRO A 87 3.96 12.21 -0.11
CA PRO A 87 4.43 13.15 0.92
C PRO A 87 3.41 13.30 2.06
N VAL A 88 2.83 12.20 2.53
CA VAL A 88 1.81 12.17 3.59
C VAL A 88 2.33 11.47 4.83
N ALA A 89 2.05 12.04 6.00
CA ALA A 89 2.33 11.40 7.27
C ALA A 89 1.17 10.46 7.63
N THR A 90 1.44 9.16 7.70
CA THR A 90 0.39 8.16 8.01
C THR A 90 0.08 8.08 9.50
N GLY A 91 1.06 8.43 10.35
CA GLY A 91 1.00 8.19 11.81
C GLY A 91 1.05 6.71 12.21
N LEU A 92 1.21 5.81 11.24
CA LEU A 92 1.27 4.36 11.47
C LEU A 92 2.73 3.92 11.66
N PRO A 93 2.99 2.86 12.45
CA PRO A 93 4.33 2.30 12.62
C PRO A 93 4.74 1.36 11.45
N VAL A 94 4.08 1.47 10.30
CA VAL A 94 4.28 0.60 9.13
C VAL A 94 4.24 1.40 7.84
N HIS A 95 5.00 0.95 6.85
CA HIS A 95 4.80 1.40 5.48
C HIS A 95 3.55 0.75 4.89
N VAL A 96 2.78 1.50 4.11
CA VAL A 96 1.54 1.04 3.47
C VAL A 96 1.60 1.35 1.98
N ASN A 97 1.34 0.37 1.12
CA ASN A 97 1.24 0.54 -0.32
C ASN A 97 -0.12 0.05 -0.81
N GLY A 98 -0.72 0.74 -1.76
CA GLY A 98 -2.00 0.36 -2.35
C GLY A 98 -2.47 1.35 -3.40
N TYR A 99 -3.62 1.07 -4.00
CA TYR A 99 -4.30 2.01 -4.87
C TYR A 99 -5.03 3.05 -4.01
N PHE A 100 -4.54 4.28 -4.02
CA PHE A 100 -5.17 5.43 -3.39
C PHE A 100 -5.60 6.42 -4.46
N GLU A 101 -6.80 7.00 -4.32
CA GLU A 101 -7.15 8.19 -5.07
C GLU A 101 -6.39 9.39 -4.50
N LEU A 102 -5.77 10.17 -5.38
CA LEU A 102 -4.88 11.26 -5.00
C LEU A 102 -5.38 12.58 -5.57
N SER A 103 -4.97 13.67 -4.93
CA SER A 103 -5.04 15.00 -5.54
C SER A 103 -4.30 15.05 -6.88
N SER A 104 -4.63 16.03 -7.73
CA SER A 104 -3.99 16.21 -9.05
C SER A 104 -2.47 16.40 -8.96
N ASP A 105 -1.97 17.02 -7.89
CA ASP A 105 -0.55 17.19 -7.61
C ASP A 105 0.07 16.01 -6.83
N ARG A 106 -0.73 14.98 -6.54
CA ARG A 106 -0.37 13.73 -5.87
C ARG A 106 0.24 13.92 -4.48
N ARG A 107 -0.13 15.01 -3.81
CA ARG A 107 0.34 15.31 -2.45
C ARG A 107 -0.60 14.86 -1.36
N ASP A 108 -1.89 14.74 -1.67
CA ASP A 108 -2.91 14.35 -0.71
C ASP A 108 -3.61 13.07 -1.15
N VAL A 109 -3.95 12.22 -0.17
CA VAL A 109 -4.89 11.11 -0.37
C VAL A 109 -6.30 11.68 -0.26
N TRP A 110 -7.07 11.57 -1.33
CA TRP A 110 -8.44 12.05 -1.34
C TRP A 110 -9.40 11.03 -0.72
N TRP A 111 -10.28 11.52 0.14
CA TRP A 111 -11.31 10.74 0.83
C TRP A 111 -12.55 11.61 1.06
N GLY A 112 -13.72 11.00 1.21
CA GLY A 112 -14.96 11.68 1.62
C GLY A 112 -15.98 11.96 0.51
N ASP A 113 -17.07 12.63 0.91
CA ASP A 113 -18.30 12.82 0.10
C ASP A 113 -18.26 14.01 -0.87
N ASP A 114 -17.21 14.82 -0.85
CA ASP A 114 -17.07 16.01 -1.72
C ASP A 114 -16.73 15.65 -3.18
N MET A 115 -16.69 14.35 -3.50
CA MET A 115 -16.43 13.81 -4.83
C MET A 115 -17.73 13.44 -5.54
N ALA A 116 -17.78 13.68 -6.86
CA ALA A 116 -18.88 13.28 -7.73
C ALA A 116 -18.39 12.45 -8.92
N GLY A 117 -19.30 11.63 -9.48
CA GLY A 117 -19.00 10.81 -10.67
C GLY A 117 -17.87 9.81 -10.43
N GLU A 118 -16.98 9.67 -11.42
CA GLU A 118 -15.86 8.70 -11.37
C GLU A 118 -14.90 8.97 -10.19
N GLY A 119 -14.68 10.24 -9.84
CA GLY A 119 -13.81 10.61 -8.71
C GLY A 119 -14.34 10.07 -7.37
N ARG A 120 -15.67 9.99 -7.21
CA ARG A 120 -16.28 9.36 -6.03
C ARG A 120 -16.03 7.86 -6.02
N ALA A 121 -16.25 7.20 -7.15
CA ALA A 121 -16.00 5.77 -7.28
C ALA A 121 -14.52 5.42 -7.01
N ARG A 122 -13.59 6.29 -7.41
CA ARG A 122 -12.15 6.14 -7.11
C ARG A 122 -11.82 6.36 -5.64
N ALA A 123 -12.51 7.28 -4.96
CA ALA A 123 -12.32 7.51 -3.53
C ALA A 123 -12.99 6.45 -2.64
N GLU A 124 -14.07 5.81 -3.10
CA GLU A 124 -14.75 4.70 -2.41
C GLU A 124 -14.02 3.35 -2.55
N TRP A 125 -13.05 3.27 -3.46
CA TRP A 125 -12.20 2.11 -3.68
C TRP A 125 -11.27 1.84 -2.48
#